data_AF-A0A382BPG0-F1
#
_entry.id   AF-A0A382BPG0-F1
#
_cell.length_a   1.000
_cell.length_b   1.000
_cell.length_c   1.000
_cell.angle_alpha   90.00
_cell.angle_beta   90.00
_cell.angle_gamma   90.00
#
_symmetry.space_group_name_H-M   'P 1'
#
loop_
_entity.id
_entity.type
_entity.pdbx_description
1 polymer ?
#
loop_
_entity_poly.entity_id
_entity_poly.type
_entity_poly.pdbx_seq_one_letter_code
_entity_poly.pdbx_strand_id
1 'polypeptide(L)'
;MMASEGPFLAAIIARLAEPTYNLAAYGIAFAFAILIESPVIMLMSASTALVEDRTAYRKLRDFMYGLIALSTGLLLFVLFPPVYRWLTGSFLQLPQEVASLTYGALWILLPWPAAIGYRRFLHGLMIRSGRTRLVAFNTIVRLGTMAAT
;
A
#
# COMPACT_ATOMS: atom_id res chain seq x y z
N MET A 1 -9.62 7.42 -9.17
CA MET A 1 -9.86 6.63 -7.93
C MET A 1 -8.75 5.60 -7.82
N MET A 2 -8.39 5.09 -6.63
CA MET A 2 -7.36 4.01 -6.53
C MET A 2 -7.72 2.78 -7.40
N ALA A 3 -9.00 2.58 -7.72
CA ALA A 3 -9.49 1.53 -8.60
C ALA A 3 -9.13 1.70 -10.10
N SER A 4 -8.83 2.91 -10.59
CA SER A 4 -8.47 3.14 -12.00
C SER A 4 -6.97 2.99 -12.28
N GLU A 5 -6.14 2.99 -11.24
CA GLU A 5 -4.68 2.89 -11.34
C GLU A 5 -4.26 1.44 -11.69
N GLY A 6 -4.98 0.44 -11.17
CA GLY A 6 -4.72 -0.98 -11.41
C GLY A 6 -4.86 -1.40 -12.90
N PRO A 7 -6.00 -1.12 -13.57
CA PRO A 7 -6.18 -1.44 -14.98
C PRO A 7 -5.16 -0.76 -15.91
N PHE A 8 -4.76 0.47 -15.59
CA PHE A 8 -3.75 1.20 -16.38
C PHE A 8 -2.36 0.55 -16.25
N LEU A 9 -1.93 0.24 -15.02
CA LEU A 9 -0.67 -0.48 -14.79
C LEU A 9 -0.70 -1.87 -15.44
N ALA A 10 -1.81 -2.60 -15.33
CA ALA A 10 -1.97 -3.89 -15.99
C ALA A 10 -1.87 -3.77 -17.52
N ALA A 11 -2.44 -2.73 -18.12
CA ALA A 11 -2.35 -2.49 -19.56
C ALA A 11 -0.92 -2.19 -20.04
N ILE A 12 -0.12 -1.48 -19.22
CA ILE A 12 1.30 -1.24 -19.51
C ILE A 12 2.10 -2.55 -19.37
N ILE A 13 1.88 -3.30 -18.28
CA ILE A 13 2.58 -4.57 -18.02
C ILE A 13 2.28 -5.59 -19.12
N ALA A 14 1.04 -5.62 -19.62
CA ALA A 14 0.62 -6.50 -20.72
C ALA A 14 1.36 -6.23 -22.05
N ARG A 15 2.05 -5.09 -22.19
CA ARG A 15 2.84 -4.72 -23.37
C ARG A 15 4.34 -5.00 -23.23
N LEU A 16 4.78 -5.48 -22.06
CA LEU A 16 6.17 -5.87 -21.83
C LEU A 16 6.44 -7.29 -22.37
N ALA A 17 7.72 -7.65 -22.45
CA ALA A 17 8.12 -9.04 -22.71
C ALA A 17 7.57 -9.95 -21.60
N GLU A 18 7.17 -11.17 -21.97
CA GLU A 18 6.60 -12.16 -21.04
C GLU A 18 5.43 -11.63 -20.17
N PRO A 19 4.34 -11.14 -20.79
CA PRO A 19 3.25 -10.47 -20.08
C PRO A 19 2.54 -11.39 -19.08
N THR A 20 2.47 -12.69 -19.35
CA THR A 20 1.84 -13.68 -18.45
C THR A 20 2.50 -13.72 -17.08
N TYR A 21 3.83 -13.82 -17.03
CA TYR A 21 4.57 -13.89 -15.75
C TYR A 21 4.55 -12.53 -15.03
N ASN A 22 4.72 -11.44 -15.77
CA ASN A 22 4.71 -10.09 -15.18
C ASN A 22 3.33 -9.70 -14.61
N LEU A 23 2.24 -10.04 -15.30
CA LEU A 23 0.88 -9.80 -14.80
C LEU A 23 0.56 -10.66 -13.58
N ALA A 24 0.96 -11.94 -13.59
CA ALA A 24 0.79 -12.83 -12.44
C ALA A 24 1.55 -12.30 -11.22
N ALA A 25 2.83 -11.91 -11.42
CA ALA A 25 3.66 -11.38 -10.35
C ALA A 25 3.09 -10.08 -9.77
N TYR A 26 2.59 -9.18 -10.62
CA TYR A 26 1.92 -7.94 -10.21
C TYR A 26 0.68 -8.22 -9.37
N GLY A 27 -0.20 -9.13 -9.81
CA GLY A 27 -1.42 -9.47 -9.07
C GLY A 27 -1.12 -9.99 -7.67
N ILE A 28 -0.13 -10.87 -7.54
CA ILE A 28 0.29 -11.44 -6.25
C ILE A 28 0.91 -10.36 -5.36
N ALA A 29 1.86 -9.57 -5.89
CA ALA A 29 2.49 -8.50 -5.14
C ALA A 29 1.48 -7.45 -4.64
N PHE A 30 0.49 -7.11 -5.48
CA PHE A 30 -0.58 -6.19 -5.11
C PHE A 30 -1.51 -6.77 -4.04
N ALA A 31 -1.83 -8.07 -4.10
CA ALA A 31 -2.61 -8.73 -3.06
C ALA A 31 -1.89 -8.69 -1.70
N PHE A 32 -0.57 -8.93 -1.66
CA PHE A 32 0.23 -8.73 -0.45
C PHE A 32 0.22 -7.28 0.02
N ALA A 33 0.36 -6.31 -0.90
CA ALA A 33 0.33 -4.90 -0.56
C ALA A 33 -0.97 -4.52 0.17
N ILE A 34 -2.12 -4.96 -0.35
CA ILE A 34 -3.44 -4.73 0.28
C ILE A 34 -3.53 -5.42 1.65
N LEU A 35 -3.07 -6.66 1.75
CA LEU A 35 -3.10 -7.42 3.00
C LEU A 35 -2.31 -6.70 4.09
N ILE A 36 -1.10 -6.26 3.77
CA ILE A 36 -0.22 -5.51 4.68
C ILE A 36 -0.78 -4.11 4.99
N GLU A 37 -1.46 -3.48 4.03
CA GLU A 37 -2.11 -2.18 4.20
C GLU A 37 -3.34 -2.26 5.12
N SER A 38 -4.02 -3.41 5.20
CA SER A 38 -5.31 -3.56 5.90
C SER A 38 -5.40 -2.93 7.30
N PRO A 39 -4.40 -3.06 8.20
CA PRO A 39 -4.49 -2.47 9.55
C PRO A 39 -4.46 -0.93 9.49
N VAL A 40 -3.75 -0.39 8.50
CA VAL A 40 -3.43 1.02 8.31
C VAL A 40 -4.59 1.79 7.69
N ILE A 41 -5.50 1.12 6.97
CA ILE A 41 -6.65 1.75 6.28
C ILE A 41 -7.54 2.52 7.27
N MET A 42 -7.79 1.95 8.45
CA MET A 42 -8.69 2.55 9.45
C MET A 42 -8.12 3.80 10.13
N LEU A 43 -6.83 4.12 9.95
CA LEU A 43 -6.23 5.33 10.51
C LEU A 43 -6.93 6.61 10.06
N MET A 44 -7.51 6.61 8.85
CA MET A 44 -8.28 7.75 8.36
C MET A 44 -9.54 7.96 9.21
N SER A 45 -10.35 6.91 9.40
CA SER A 45 -11.56 6.99 10.22
C SER A 45 -11.24 7.28 11.69
N ALA A 46 -10.18 6.65 12.22
CA ALA A 46 -9.72 6.88 13.58
C ALA A 46 -9.25 8.33 13.79
N SER A 47 -8.49 8.92 12.85
CA SER A 47 -8.04 10.31 12.99
C SER A 47 -9.15 11.32 12.80
N THR A 48 -10.16 11.00 11.97
CA THR A 48 -11.37 11.81 11.90
C THR A 48 -12.18 11.77 13.21
N ALA A 49 -12.36 10.59 13.81
CA ALA A 49 -13.23 10.43 14.97
C ALA A 49 -12.58 10.80 16.31
N LEU A 50 -11.26 10.56 16.50
CA LEU A 50 -10.63 10.60 17.83
C LEU A 50 -9.74 11.82 18.12
N VAL A 51 -9.30 12.59 17.13
CA VAL A 51 -8.35 13.71 17.32
C VAL A 51 -9.03 15.01 17.78
N GLU A 52 -9.54 15.04 19.01
CA GLU A 52 -10.24 16.20 19.59
C GLU A 52 -9.31 17.36 19.96
N ASP A 53 -8.14 17.02 20.51
CA ASP A 53 -7.19 17.99 21.02
C ASP A 53 -5.75 17.61 20.69
N ARG A 54 -4.80 18.41 21.17
CA ARG A 54 -3.37 18.19 20.93
C ARG A 54 -2.86 16.90 21.58
N THR A 55 -3.48 16.44 22.65
CA THR A 55 -3.10 15.22 23.37
C THR A 55 -3.53 13.98 22.60
N ALA A 56 -4.79 13.96 22.13
CA ALA A 56 -5.35 12.92 21.28
C ALA A 56 -4.59 12.84 19.95
N TYR A 57 -4.21 13.97 19.36
CA TYR A 57 -3.34 14.01 18.18
C TYR A 57 -2.02 13.26 18.42
N ARG A 58 -1.30 13.57 19.51
CA ARG A 58 0.00 12.94 19.81
C ARG A 58 -0.16 11.44 20.03
N LYS A 59 -1.15 11.03 20.83
CA LYS A 59 -1.45 9.61 21.08
C LYS A 59 -1.74 8.85 19.78
N LEU A 60 -2.59 9.42 18.91
CA LEU A 60 -2.94 8.76 17.66
C LEU A 60 -1.80 8.78 16.64
N ARG A 61 -0.94 9.81 16.65
CA ARG A 61 0.29 9.85 15.84
C ARG A 61 1.27 8.75 16.26
N ASP A 62 1.46 8.55 17.56
CA ASP A 62 2.35 7.51 18.05
C ASP A 62 1.77 6.11 17.76
N PHE A 63 0.45 5.95 17.86
CA PHE A 63 -0.26 4.76 17.41
C PHE A 63 -0.10 4.51 15.89
N MET A 64 -0.22 5.56 15.07
CA MET A 64 0.03 5.50 13.63
C MET A 64 1.44 4.99 13.33
N TYR A 65 2.47 5.51 14.01
CA TYR A 65 3.84 5.01 13.83
C TYR A 65 4.00 3.55 14.24
N GLY A 66 3.37 3.13 15.36
CA GLY A 66 3.33 1.73 15.76
C GLY A 66 2.70 0.82 14.71
N LEU A 67 1.60 1.25 14.10
CA LEU A 67 0.92 0.51 13.04
C LEU A 67 1.75 0.43 11.75
N ILE A 68 2.39 1.53 11.36
CA ILE A 68 3.30 1.57 10.21
C ILE A 68 4.49 0.62 10.45
N ALA A 69 5.07 0.64 11.64
CA ALA A 69 6.17 -0.24 12.01
C ALA A 69 5.73 -1.71 11.99
N LEU A 70 4.53 -2.00 12.52
CA LEU A 70 3.95 -3.35 12.49
C LEU A 70 3.74 -3.83 11.05
N SER A 71 3.04 -3.07 10.21
CA SER A 71 2.80 -3.44 8.82
C SER A 71 4.09 -3.61 8.01
N THR A 72 5.06 -2.70 8.18
CA THR A 72 6.38 -2.83 7.56
C THR A 72 7.11 -4.07 8.07
N GLY A 73 7.03 -4.35 9.36
CA GLY A 73 7.60 -5.56 9.98
C GLY A 73 6.97 -6.85 9.46
N LEU A 74 5.65 -6.88 9.23
CA LEU A 74 4.96 -8.00 8.62
C LEU A 74 5.44 -8.23 7.17
N LEU A 75 5.62 -7.17 6.38
CA LEU A 75 6.16 -7.30 5.03
C LEU A 75 7.62 -7.77 5.04
N LEU A 76 8.44 -7.27 5.95
CA LEU A 76 9.81 -7.76 6.16
C LEU A 76 9.85 -9.23 6.56
N PHE A 77 8.92 -9.66 7.41
CA PHE A 77 8.77 -11.06 7.78
C PHE A 77 8.41 -11.94 6.58
N VAL A 78 7.49 -11.48 5.71
CA VAL A 78 7.17 -12.17 4.44
C VAL A 78 8.38 -12.23 3.51
N LEU A 79 9.18 -11.16 3.46
CA LEU A 79 10.42 -11.09 2.66
C LEU A 79 11.56 -11.94 3.24
N PHE A 80 11.43 -12.48 4.45
CA PHE A 80 12.45 -13.35 5.01
C PHE A 80 12.60 -14.60 4.13
N PRO A 81 13.79 -14.91 3.57
CA PRO A 81 13.93 -15.94 2.53
C PRO A 81 13.33 -17.32 2.81
N PRO A 82 13.39 -17.89 4.03
CA PRO A 82 12.72 -19.18 4.28
C PRO A 82 11.19 -19.04 4.33
N VAL A 83 10.66 -17.93 4.85
CA VAL A 83 9.21 -17.65 4.87
C VAL A 83 8.71 -17.45 3.46
N TYR A 84 9.40 -16.62 2.67
CA TYR A 84 9.05 -16.33 1.29
C TYR A 84 9.03 -17.59 0.43
N ARG A 85 10.08 -18.42 0.51
CA ARG A 85 10.19 -19.67 -0.27
C ARG A 85 9.14 -20.69 0.13
N TRP A 86 8.84 -20.82 1.43
CA TRP A 86 7.76 -21.69 1.89
C TRP A 86 6.40 -21.22 1.37
N LEU A 87 6.14 -19.91 1.45
CA LEU A 87 4.86 -19.33 1.08
C LEU A 87 4.63 -19.37 -0.44
N THR A 88 5.65 -19.05 -1.24
CA THR A 88 5.53 -19.06 -2.71
C THR A 88 5.68 -20.46 -3.31
N GLY A 89 6.53 -21.32 -2.75
CA GLY A 89 6.79 -22.66 -3.28
C GLY A 89 5.82 -23.73 -2.76
N SER A 90 5.59 -23.81 -1.45
CA SER A 90 4.77 -24.88 -0.85
C SER A 90 3.30 -24.49 -0.73
N PHE A 91 3.00 -23.25 -0.34
CA PHE A 91 1.63 -22.82 -0.09
C PHE A 91 0.93 -22.33 -1.37
N LEU A 92 1.55 -21.42 -2.12
CA LEU A 92 1.00 -20.88 -3.37
C LEU A 92 1.38 -21.65 -4.63
N GLN A 93 2.41 -22.51 -4.56
CA GLN A 93 2.93 -23.33 -5.67
C GLN A 93 3.18 -22.52 -6.96
N LEU A 94 3.82 -21.35 -6.81
CA LEU A 94 4.10 -20.45 -7.90
C LEU A 94 5.23 -20.99 -8.80
N PRO A 95 5.16 -20.75 -10.12
CA PRO A 95 6.32 -20.89 -11.01
C PRO A 95 7.50 -20.05 -10.50
N GLN A 96 8.72 -20.56 -10.70
CA GLN A 96 9.94 -19.93 -10.16
C GLN A 96 10.14 -18.51 -10.70
N GLU A 97 9.77 -18.28 -11.96
CA GLU A 97 9.82 -17.01 -12.66
C GLU A 97 8.91 -15.98 -11.96
N VAL A 98 7.66 -16.35 -11.70
CA VAL A 98 6.68 -15.50 -11.01
C VAL A 98 7.13 -15.20 -9.59
N ALA A 99 7.59 -16.21 -8.85
CA ALA A 99 8.10 -16.02 -7.49
C ALA A 99 9.30 -15.05 -7.47
N SER A 100 10.25 -15.16 -8.41
CA SER A 100 11.39 -14.23 -8.46
C SER A 100 10.96 -12.78 -8.72
N LEU A 101 10.01 -12.57 -9.64
CA LEU A 101 9.48 -11.26 -9.98
C LEU A 101 8.67 -10.66 -8.82
N THR A 102 7.82 -11.46 -8.18
CA THR A 102 7.06 -11.04 -7.00
C THR A 102 8.00 -10.65 -5.85
N TYR A 103 9.09 -11.39 -5.63
CA TYR A 103 10.05 -11.06 -4.57
C TYR A 103 10.66 -9.67 -4.78
N GLY A 104 11.10 -9.36 -6.00
CA GLY A 104 11.60 -8.03 -6.36
C GLY A 104 10.53 -6.94 -6.19
N ALA A 105 9.30 -7.20 -6.62
CA ALA A 105 8.20 -6.25 -6.46
C ALA A 105 7.88 -5.95 -4.98
N LEU A 106 7.90 -6.96 -4.11
CA LEU A 106 7.66 -6.78 -2.67
C LEU A 106 8.75 -5.94 -1.99
N TRP A 107 10.01 -6.05 -2.42
CA TRP A 107 11.08 -5.15 -1.97
C TRP A 107 10.82 -3.70 -2.37
N ILE A 108 10.36 -3.46 -3.60
CA ILE A 108 9.99 -2.11 -4.07
C ILE A 108 8.78 -1.57 -3.29
N LEU A 109 7.88 -2.45 -2.85
CA LEU A 109 6.70 -2.09 -2.04
C LEU A 109 7.01 -1.93 -0.55
N LEU A 110 8.24 -2.15 -0.10
CA LEU A 110 8.61 -1.98 1.30
C LEU A 110 8.27 -0.60 1.92
N PRO A 111 8.46 0.55 1.24
CA PRO A 111 8.01 1.85 1.75
C PRO A 111 6.49 2.07 1.66
N TRP A 112 5.75 1.19 0.99
CA TRP A 112 4.31 1.35 0.76
C TRP A 112 3.52 1.52 2.07
N PRO A 113 3.63 0.65 3.08
CA PRO A 113 2.77 0.76 4.28
C PRO A 113 2.99 2.07 5.04
N ALA A 114 4.22 2.56 5.08
CA ALA A 114 4.57 3.84 5.69
C ALA A 114 3.94 5.01 4.93
N ALA A 115 4.08 5.04 3.61
CA ALA A 115 3.52 6.08 2.75
C ALA A 115 1.99 6.12 2.84
N ILE A 116 1.33 4.96 2.83
CA ILE A 116 -0.12 4.87 2.97
C ILE A 116 -0.57 5.34 4.35
N GLY A 117 0.05 4.84 5.43
CA GLY A 117 -0.41 5.15 6.78
C GLY A 117 -0.32 6.60 7.12
N TYR A 118 0.79 7.24 6.73
CA TYR A 118 0.94 8.67 6.90
C TYR A 118 -0.12 9.45 6.11
N ARG A 119 -0.36 9.07 4.85
CA ARG A 119 -1.38 9.70 4.01
C ARG A 119 -2.79 9.55 4.58
N ARG A 120 -3.16 8.34 5.03
CA ARG A 120 -4.47 8.05 5.65
C ARG A 120 -4.69 8.89 6.90
N PHE A 121 -3.67 8.97 7.76
CA PHE A 121 -3.72 9.77 8.98
C PHE A 121 -3.93 11.26 8.68
N LEU A 122 -3.13 11.84 7.77
CA LEU A 122 -3.25 13.25 7.35
C LEU A 122 -4.61 13.56 6.71
N HIS A 123 -5.11 12.68 5.83
CA HIS A 123 -6.43 12.85 5.24
C HIS A 123 -7.53 12.89 6.30
N GLY A 124 -7.49 11.99 7.28
CA GLY A 124 -8.51 12.00 8.33
C GLY A 124 -8.44 13.24 9.25
N LEU A 125 -7.26 13.82 9.46
CA LEU A 125 -7.11 15.12 10.15
C LEU A 125 -7.66 16.30 9.33
N MET A 126 -7.45 16.29 8.00
CA MET A 126 -8.04 17.29 7.11
C MET A 126 -9.56 17.21 7.07
N ILE A 127 -10.12 16.00 7.05
CA ILE A 127 -11.57 15.78 7.13
C ILE A 127 -12.10 16.32 8.45
N ARG A 128 -11.46 16.01 9.57
CA ARG A 128 -11.86 16.49 10.89
C ARG A 128 -11.88 18.00 11.03
N SER A 129 -10.86 18.66 10.47
CA SER A 129 -10.74 20.12 10.51
C SER A 129 -11.65 20.85 9.51
N GLY A 130 -12.58 20.14 8.84
CA GLY A 130 -13.48 20.70 7.83
C GLY A 130 -12.78 21.08 6.52
N ARG A 131 -11.51 20.72 6.33
CA ARG A 131 -10.68 21.05 5.16
C ARG A 131 -10.71 19.97 4.07
N THR A 132 -11.89 19.40 3.82
CA THR A 132 -12.09 18.32 2.82
C THR A 132 -11.71 18.73 1.39
N ARG A 133 -11.76 20.03 1.06
CA ARG A 133 -11.31 20.57 -0.23
C ARG A 133 -9.83 20.29 -0.54
N LEU A 134 -8.96 20.20 0.48
CA LEU A 134 -7.54 19.87 0.29
C LEU A 134 -7.33 18.38 -0.08
N VAL A 135 -8.20 17.50 0.39
CA VAL A 135 -8.20 16.06 0.01
C VAL A 135 -8.63 15.89 -1.46
N ALA A 136 -9.62 16.67 -1.89
CA ALA A 136 -10.05 16.70 -3.29
C ALA A 136 -8.94 17.22 -4.22
N PHE A 137 -8.25 18.30 -3.83
CA PHE A 137 -7.12 18.84 -4.60
C PHE A 137 -5.98 17.84 -4.75
N ASN A 138 -5.59 17.13 -3.69
CA ASN A 138 -4.56 16.07 -3.76
C ASN A 138 -4.95 14.97 -4.76
N THR A 139 -6.23 14.60 -4.77
CA THR A 139 -6.75 13.61 -5.73
C THR A 139 -6.67 14.11 -7.17
N ILE A 140 -7.01 15.38 -7.43
CA ILE A 140 -6.91 16.00 -8.77
C ILE A 140 -5.46 16.07 -9.23
N VAL A 141 -4.54 16.52 -8.36
CA VAL A 141 -3.10 16.57 -8.68
C VAL A 141 -2.57 15.17 -9.00
N ARG A 142 -2.92 14.15 -8.21
CA ARG A 142 -2.48 12.76 -8.45
C ARG A 142 -2.98 12.21 -9.79
N LEU A 143 -4.25 12.47 -10.12
CA LEU A 143 -4.80 12.06 -11.41
C LEU A 143 -4.17 12.84 -12.57
N GLY A 144 -3.91 14.14 -12.38
CA GLY A 144 -3.24 14.98 -13.37
C GLY A 144 -1.80 14.55 -13.66
N THR A 145 -1.02 14.20 -12.64
CA THR A 145 0.35 13.69 -12.83
C THR A 145 0.36 12.31 -13.47
N MET A 146 -0.56 11.42 -13.09
CA MET A 146 -0.69 10.11 -13.74
C MET A 146 -1.12 10.22 -15.21
N ALA A 147 -1.97 11.18 -15.57
CA ALA A 147 -2.39 11.39 -16.96
C ALA A 147 -1.31 12.05 -17.83
N ALA A 148 -0.33 12.72 -17.21
CA ALA A 148 0.78 13.36 -17.90
C ALA A 148 1.98 12.43 -18.13
N THR A 149 1.92 11.18 -17.63
CA THR A 149 2.95 10.13 -17.80
C THR A 149 2.42 9.04 -18.71
#